data_AF-A0A966NKN4-F1
#
_entry.id   AF-A0A966NKN4-F1
#
_cell.length_a   1.000
_cell.length_b   1.000
_cell.length_c   1.000
_cell.angle_alpha   90.00
_cell.angle_beta   90.00
_cell.angle_gamma   90.00
#
_symmetry.space_group_name_H-M   'P 1'
#
loop_
_entity.id
_entity.type
_entity.pdbx_description
1 polymer ?
#
loop_
_entity_poly.entity_id
_entity_poly.type
_entity_poly.pdbx_seq_one_letter_code
_entity_poly.pdbx_strand_id
1 'polypeptide(L)'
;MTASVISDERAVPPTGAADPHRMPHLPALDGLRGLAVIGVLLFHSGFDWARGGYLGVSTFFTLSGFLITNLLVREWDSNGSIRLGGFWTRRFRRLLPAAIITISVTGLVFWRLGTPEQLQNLRLDMLGALGYVANWRFYFAGTSYGSLFAAPSPLQHF
;
A
#
# COMPACT_ATOMS: atom_id res chain seq x y z
N MET A 1 32.12 45.85 51.92
CA MET A 1 31.95 44.39 51.82
C MET A 1 30.50 44.06 52.18
N THR A 2 29.64 43.91 51.17
CA THR A 2 28.41 43.07 51.16
C THR A 2 27.88 43.09 49.74
N ALA A 3 28.12 42.00 49.02
CA ALA A 3 27.74 41.81 47.63
C ALA A 3 26.23 41.59 47.50
N SER A 4 25.68 42.22 46.47
CA SER A 4 24.35 42.00 45.92
C SER A 4 24.17 40.53 45.53
N VAL A 5 23.25 39.83 46.17
CA VAL A 5 22.76 38.52 45.74
C VAL A 5 21.50 38.79 44.92
N ILE A 6 21.69 38.99 43.61
CA ILE A 6 20.60 38.92 42.63
C ILE A 6 20.35 37.44 42.39
N SER A 7 19.19 36.97 42.85
CA SER A 7 18.65 35.64 42.58
C SER A 7 18.42 35.49 41.08
N ASP A 8 19.32 34.76 40.41
CA ASP A 8 19.14 34.25 39.05
C ASP A 8 18.05 33.17 39.08
N GLU A 9 16.79 33.58 38.92
CA GLU A 9 15.70 32.66 38.56
C GLU A 9 15.98 32.13 37.16
N ARG A 10 16.79 31.07 37.11
CA ARG A 10 16.96 30.27 35.90
C ARG A 10 15.60 29.69 35.54
N ALA A 11 15.00 30.28 34.52
CA ALA A 11 13.83 29.75 33.85
C ALA A 11 14.05 28.26 33.57
N VAL A 12 13.26 27.42 34.24
CA VAL A 12 13.18 26.00 33.94
C VAL A 12 12.72 25.89 32.49
N PRO A 13 13.50 25.26 31.58
CA PRO A 13 13.06 25.10 30.21
C PRO A 13 11.74 24.30 30.20
N PRO A 14 10.74 24.67 29.38
CA PRO A 14 9.48 23.96 29.34
C PRO A 14 9.76 22.49 29.03
N THR A 15 9.43 21.64 30.00
CA THR A 15 9.50 20.19 29.91
C THR A 15 8.69 19.80 28.67
N GLY A 16 9.33 19.08 27.74
CA GLY A 16 8.84 18.84 26.39
C GLY A 16 7.33 18.67 26.31
N ALA A 17 6.66 19.73 25.84
CA ALA A 17 5.24 19.66 25.52
C ALA A 17 5.09 18.56 24.46
N ALA A 18 4.38 17.50 24.82
CA ALA A 18 4.00 16.47 23.86
C ALA A 18 3.28 17.18 22.72
N ASP A 19 3.85 17.12 21.52
CA ASP A 19 3.28 17.71 20.32
C ASP A 19 1.83 17.20 20.16
N PRO A 20 0.80 18.05 20.33
CA PRO A 20 -0.60 17.62 20.34
C PRO A 20 -1.04 17.02 18.99
N HIS A 21 -0.22 17.16 17.94
CA HIS A 21 -0.47 16.61 16.61
C HIS A 21 0.19 15.23 16.36
N ARG A 22 0.96 14.68 17.31
CA ARG A 22 1.49 13.32 17.19
C ARG A 22 0.40 12.29 17.51
N MET A 23 -0.37 11.81 16.51
CA MET A 23 -1.03 10.52 16.75
C MET A 23 0.05 9.43 16.80
N PRO A 24 0.09 8.61 17.85
CA PRO A 24 0.99 7.46 17.92
C PRO A 24 0.84 6.56 16.69
N HIS A 25 1.89 5.81 16.36
CA HIS A 25 1.73 4.69 15.44
C HIS A 25 0.63 3.78 15.99
N LEU A 26 -0.36 3.41 15.16
CA LEU A 26 -1.52 2.59 15.54
C LEU A 26 -1.40 1.22 14.87
N PRO A 27 -0.73 0.23 15.50
CA PRO A 27 -0.53 -1.10 14.92
C PRO A 27 -1.84 -1.80 14.53
N ALA A 28 -2.94 -1.47 15.20
CA ALA A 28 -4.26 -1.99 14.89
C ALA A 28 -4.69 -1.69 13.44
N LEU A 29 -4.35 -0.51 12.90
CA LEU A 29 -4.67 -0.15 11.52
C LEU A 29 -3.87 -0.98 10.51
N ASP A 30 -2.63 -1.31 10.83
CA ASP A 30 -1.83 -2.24 10.02
C ASP A 30 -2.36 -3.67 10.11
N GLY A 31 -2.83 -4.09 11.29
CA GLY A 31 -3.52 -5.36 11.47
C GLY A 31 -4.79 -5.47 10.61
N LEU A 32 -5.63 -4.43 10.60
CA LEU A 32 -6.82 -4.38 9.75
C LEU A 32 -6.46 -4.41 8.26
N ARG A 33 -5.39 -3.74 7.84
CA ARG A 33 -4.88 -3.81 6.46
C ARG A 33 -4.41 -5.23 6.12
N GLY A 34 -3.72 -5.91 7.04
CA GLY A 34 -3.31 -7.30 6.89
C GLY A 34 -4.51 -8.25 6.73
N LEU A 35 -5.51 -8.12 7.61
CA LEU A 35 -6.76 -8.89 7.53
C LEU A 35 -7.50 -8.66 6.21
N ALA A 36 -7.52 -7.41 5.72
CA ALA A 36 -8.12 -7.09 4.43
C ALA A 36 -7.43 -7.83 3.27
N VAL A 37 -6.08 -7.87 3.25
CA VAL A 37 -5.32 -8.63 2.25
C VAL A 37 -5.58 -10.14 2.37
N ILE A 38 -5.62 -10.69 3.58
CA ILE A 38 -5.94 -12.11 3.81
C ILE A 38 -7.33 -12.44 3.24
N GLY A 39 -8.33 -11.59 3.50
CA GLY A 39 -9.67 -11.76 2.93
C GLY A 39 -9.66 -11.80 1.40
N VAL A 40 -8.91 -10.91 0.76
CA VAL A 40 -8.76 -10.89 -0.71
C VAL A 40 -8.11 -12.17 -1.24
N LEU A 41 -7.06 -12.66 -0.57
CA LEU A 41 -6.38 -13.91 -0.95
C LEU A 41 -7.31 -15.12 -0.83
N LEU A 42 -8.06 -15.22 0.27
CA LEU A 42 -9.01 -16.32 0.49
C LEU A 42 -10.16 -16.29 -0.51
N PHE A 43 -10.67 -15.10 -0.83
CA PHE A 43 -11.66 -14.91 -1.88
C PHE A 43 -11.14 -15.44 -3.24
N HIS A 44 -9.93 -15.06 -3.65
CA HIS A 44 -9.34 -15.54 -4.91
C HIS A 44 -8.94 -17.03 -4.87
N SER A 45 -8.74 -17.59 -3.68
CA SER A 45 -8.46 -19.02 -3.51
C SER A 45 -9.71 -19.89 -3.58
N GLY A 46 -10.91 -19.29 -3.75
CA GLY A 46 -12.16 -20.01 -3.95
C GLY A 46 -12.84 -20.50 -2.66
N PHE A 47 -12.49 -19.96 -1.49
CA PHE A 47 -13.15 -20.34 -0.24
C PHE A 47 -14.57 -19.77 -0.17
N ASP A 48 -15.58 -20.65 -0.13
CA ASP A 48 -17.00 -20.29 -0.12
C ASP A 48 -17.41 -19.36 1.03
N TRP A 49 -16.79 -19.50 2.20
CA TRP A 49 -17.07 -18.66 3.36
C TRP A 49 -16.44 -17.26 3.25
N ALA A 50 -15.51 -17.05 2.32
CA ALA A 50 -14.78 -15.80 2.11
C ALA A 50 -15.35 -14.96 0.93
N ARG A 51 -16.62 -15.17 0.56
CA ARG A 51 -17.30 -14.43 -0.53
C ARG A 51 -17.23 -12.90 -0.38
N GLY A 52 -17.19 -12.39 0.85
CA GLY A 52 -17.04 -10.95 1.14
C GLY A 52 -15.63 -10.41 1.00
N GLY A 53 -14.62 -11.25 0.69
CA GLY A 53 -13.21 -10.84 0.69
C GLY A 53 -12.85 -9.78 -0.35
N TYR A 54 -13.67 -9.58 -1.40
CA TYR A 54 -13.50 -8.47 -2.36
C TYR A 54 -13.55 -7.08 -1.69
N LEU A 55 -14.31 -6.94 -0.59
CA LEU A 55 -14.37 -5.70 0.18
C LEU A 55 -13.01 -5.34 0.81
N GLY A 56 -12.14 -6.33 1.00
CA GLY A 56 -10.80 -6.12 1.52
C GLY A 56 -9.97 -5.16 0.67
N VAL A 57 -10.19 -5.12 -0.66
CA VAL A 57 -9.51 -4.15 -1.54
C VAL A 57 -9.88 -2.73 -1.15
N SER A 58 -11.19 -2.44 -1.05
CA SER A 58 -11.70 -1.12 -0.66
C SER A 58 -11.23 -0.73 0.75
N THR A 59 -11.35 -1.64 1.71
CA THR A 59 -10.89 -1.41 3.10
C THR A 59 -9.38 -1.09 3.16
N PHE A 60 -8.55 -1.88 2.47
CA PHE A 60 -7.11 -1.68 2.44
C PHE A 60 -6.73 -0.31 1.87
N PHE A 61 -7.35 0.10 0.76
CA PHE A 61 -7.08 1.39 0.13
C PHE A 61 -7.59 2.56 0.95
N THR A 62 -8.77 2.47 1.55
CA THR A 62 -9.31 3.52 2.43
C THR A 62 -8.40 3.73 3.64
N LEU A 63 -7.98 2.66 4.32
CA LEU A 63 -7.06 2.75 5.46
C LEU A 63 -5.68 3.30 5.03
N SER A 64 -5.16 2.84 3.89
CA SER A 64 -3.89 3.33 3.37
C SER A 64 -3.97 4.83 3.01
N GLY A 65 -5.07 5.27 2.41
CA GLY A 65 -5.33 6.68 2.12
C GLY A 65 -5.37 7.53 3.38
N PHE A 66 -6.14 7.12 4.39
CA PHE A 66 -6.18 7.77 5.69
C PHE A 66 -4.79 7.93 6.32
N LEU A 67 -4.00 6.84 6.36
CA LEU A 67 -2.65 6.85 6.94
C LEU A 67 -1.67 7.73 6.15
N ILE A 68 -1.72 7.69 4.82
CA ILE A 68 -0.87 8.52 3.96
C ILE A 68 -1.23 9.99 4.18
N THR A 69 -2.52 10.35 4.13
CA THR A 69 -2.96 11.73 4.34
C THR A 69 -2.55 12.26 5.71
N ASN A 70 -2.76 11.46 6.77
CA ASN A 70 -2.30 11.82 8.12
C ASN A 70 -0.79 12.07 8.17
N LEU A 71 0.01 11.23 7.50
CA LEU A 71 1.46 11.42 7.42
C LEU A 71 1.83 12.72 6.67
N LEU A 72 1.15 13.04 5.57
CA LEU A 72 1.41 14.25 4.79
C LEU A 72 1.00 15.53 5.53
N VAL A 73 -0.15 15.52 6.20
CA VAL A 73 -0.62 16.65 7.03
C VAL A 73 0.40 16.93 8.13
N ARG A 74 0.91 15.91 8.82
CA ARG A 74 1.94 16.11 9.84
C ARG A 74 3.26 16.64 9.29
N GLU A 75 3.68 16.16 8.13
CA GLU A 75 4.89 16.66 7.48
C GLU A 75 4.74 18.14 7.13
N TRP A 76 3.55 18.52 6.69
CA TRP A 76 3.19 19.92 6.44
C TRP A 76 3.21 20.75 7.74
N ASP A 77 2.55 20.27 8.80
CA ASP A 77 2.49 20.98 10.09
C ASP A 77 3.88 21.16 10.72
N SER A 78 4.78 20.17 10.56
CA SER A 78 6.12 20.23 11.13
C SER A 78 7.13 21.02 10.29
N ASN A 79 7.02 20.97 8.96
CA ASN A 79 8.07 21.47 8.05
C ASN A 79 7.60 22.60 7.11
N GLY A 80 6.32 22.96 7.14
CA GLY A 80 5.68 23.91 6.22
C GLY A 80 5.69 23.47 4.75
N SER A 81 6.05 22.22 4.46
CA SER A 81 6.17 21.68 3.11
C SER A 81 6.07 20.16 3.10
N ILE A 82 5.63 19.59 1.97
CA ILE A 82 5.53 18.13 1.77
C ILE A 82 6.62 17.67 0.81
N ARG A 83 7.49 16.76 1.25
CA ARG A 83 8.54 16.16 0.41
C ARG A 83 8.07 14.83 -0.19
N LEU A 84 7.24 14.93 -1.23
CA LEU A 84 6.70 13.77 -1.96
C LEU A 84 7.79 12.80 -2.44
N GLY A 85 8.95 13.32 -2.88
CA GLY A 85 10.08 12.48 -3.28
C GLY A 85 10.54 11.54 -2.16
N GLY A 86 10.68 12.05 -0.93
CA GLY A 86 11.05 11.23 0.23
C GLY A 86 10.00 10.19 0.59
N PHE A 87 8.72 10.55 0.49
CA PHE A 87 7.60 9.62 0.66
C PHE A 87 7.68 8.45 -0.34
N TRP A 88 7.82 8.76 -1.63
CA TRP A 88 7.89 7.75 -2.68
C TRP A 88 9.15 6.90 -2.60
N THR A 89 10.32 7.48 -2.26
CA THR A 89 11.55 6.71 -2.09
C THR A 89 11.43 5.68 -0.97
N ARG A 90 10.87 6.06 0.20
CA ARG A 90 10.64 5.11 1.31
C ARG A 90 9.70 4.00 0.90
N ARG A 91 8.62 4.34 0.19
CA ARG A 91 7.63 3.37 -0.30
C ARG A 91 8.26 2.42 -1.33
N PHE A 92 9.03 2.95 -2.27
CA PHE A 92 9.71 2.16 -3.30
C PHE A 92 10.72 1.18 -2.70
N ARG A 93 11.59 1.64 -1.80
CA ARG A 93 12.56 0.78 -1.10
C ARG A 93 11.90 -0.33 -0.27
N ARG A 94 10.69 -0.10 0.23
CA ARG A 94 9.92 -1.09 0.99
C ARG A 94 9.20 -2.11 0.10
N LEU A 95 8.62 -1.67 -1.02
CA LEU A 95 7.77 -2.53 -1.88
C LEU A 95 8.55 -3.25 -2.98
N LEU A 96 9.60 -2.63 -3.52
CA LEU A 96 10.35 -3.18 -4.64
C LEU A 96 11.00 -4.55 -4.35
N PRO A 97 11.65 -4.80 -3.19
CA PRO A 97 12.29 -6.09 -2.93
C PRO A 97 11.30 -7.25 -2.98
N ALA A 98 10.13 -7.07 -2.35
CA ALA A 98 9.07 -8.08 -2.36
C ALA A 98 8.51 -8.29 -3.77
N ALA A 99 8.32 -7.21 -4.55
CA ALA A 99 7.85 -7.31 -5.93
C ALA A 99 8.84 -8.08 -6.83
N ILE A 100 10.14 -7.77 -6.74
CA ILE A 100 11.19 -8.46 -7.51
C ILE A 100 11.18 -9.95 -7.17
N ILE A 101 11.20 -10.30 -5.88
CA ILE A 101 11.19 -11.71 -5.44
C ILE A 101 9.96 -12.43 -5.98
N THR A 102 8.76 -11.88 -5.78
CA THR A 102 7.52 -12.51 -6.22
C THR A 102 7.47 -12.69 -7.73
N ILE A 103 7.88 -11.68 -8.50
CA ILE A 103 7.88 -11.74 -9.97
C ILE A 103 8.92 -12.74 -10.47
N SER A 104 10.13 -12.74 -9.90
CA SER A 104 11.19 -13.69 -10.26
C SER A 104 10.80 -15.14 -9.94
N VAL A 105 10.27 -15.39 -8.74
CA VAL A 105 9.81 -16.72 -8.33
C VAL A 105 8.67 -17.20 -9.21
N THR A 106 7.66 -16.36 -9.44
CA THR A 106 6.54 -16.68 -10.34
C THR A 106 7.05 -16.98 -11.75
N GLY A 107 7.93 -16.14 -12.29
CA GLY A 107 8.54 -16.35 -13.60
C GLY A 107 9.31 -17.67 -13.70
N LEU A 108 10.07 -18.04 -12.67
CA LEU A 108 10.82 -19.30 -12.61
C LEU A 108 9.87 -20.52 -12.57
N VAL A 109 8.81 -20.44 -11.76
CA VAL A 109 7.80 -21.51 -11.65
C VAL A 109 7.10 -21.72 -12.99
N PHE A 110 6.62 -20.65 -13.62
CA PHE A 110 5.93 -20.75 -14.92
C PHE A 110 6.88 -21.14 -16.06
N TRP A 111 8.14 -20.73 -16.01
CA TRP A 111 9.13 -21.22 -16.97
C TRP A 111 9.33 -22.74 -16.90
N ARG A 112 9.18 -23.36 -15.73
CA ARG A 112 9.31 -24.81 -15.54
C ARG A 112 8.03 -25.60 -15.77
N LEU A 113 6.88 -25.03 -15.38
CA LEU A 113 5.61 -25.76 -15.27
C LEU A 113 4.48 -25.16 -16.12
N GLY A 114 4.70 -24.00 -16.74
CA GLY A 114 3.67 -23.27 -17.47
C GLY A 114 3.38 -23.87 -18.84
N THR A 115 2.15 -23.65 -19.32
CA THR A 115 1.75 -24.05 -20.67
C THR A 115 2.32 -23.08 -21.73
N PRO A 116 2.40 -23.49 -23.01
CA PRO A 116 2.84 -22.61 -24.09
C PRO A 116 2.07 -21.28 -24.14
N GLU A 117 0.76 -21.31 -23.88
CA GLU A 117 -0.11 -20.12 -23.89
C GLU A 117 0.27 -19.15 -22.75
N GLN A 118 0.58 -19.68 -21.56
CA GLN A 118 1.00 -18.87 -20.41
C GLN A 118 2.37 -18.22 -20.64
N LEU A 119 3.26 -18.90 -21.37
CA LEU A 119 4.63 -18.43 -21.62
C LEU A 119 4.71 -17.36 -22.72
N GLN A 120 3.79 -17.37 -23.69
CA GLN A 120 3.80 -16.42 -24.83
C GLN A 120 3.87 -14.95 -24.36
N ASN A 121 3.17 -14.63 -23.29
CA ASN A 121 2.96 -13.27 -22.80
C ASN A 121 3.73 -12.94 -21.52
N LEU A 122 4.32 -13.96 -20.88
CA LEU A 122 4.94 -13.88 -19.56
C LEU A 122 5.98 -12.76 -19.44
N ARG A 123 6.83 -12.56 -20.45
CA ARG A 123 7.87 -11.52 -20.42
C ARG A 123 7.26 -10.12 -20.32
N LEU A 124 6.26 -9.83 -21.14
CA LEU A 124 5.58 -8.53 -21.14
C LEU A 124 4.77 -8.34 -19.85
N ASP A 125 4.19 -9.42 -19.31
CA ASP A 125 3.50 -9.41 -18.01
C ASP A 125 4.44 -9.07 -16.86
N MET A 126 5.62 -9.70 -16.82
CA MET A 126 6.64 -9.43 -15.82
C MET A 126 7.16 -7.99 -15.91
N LEU A 127 7.40 -7.48 -17.12
CA LEU A 127 7.82 -6.09 -17.34
C LEU A 127 6.72 -5.10 -16.94
N GLY A 128 5.46 -5.40 -17.29
CA GLY A 128 4.31 -4.61 -16.86
C GLY A 128 4.16 -4.59 -15.34
N ALA A 129 4.34 -5.73 -14.68
CA ALA A 129 4.30 -5.84 -13.22
C ALA A 129 5.45 -5.07 -12.54
N LEU A 130 6.69 -5.20 -13.04
CA LEU A 130 7.85 -4.46 -12.54
C LEU A 130 7.70 -2.94 -12.75
N GLY A 131 7.15 -2.55 -13.89
CA GLY A 131 6.84 -1.15 -14.21
C GLY A 131 5.61 -0.60 -13.50
N TYR A 132 4.91 -1.38 -12.66
CA TYR A 132 3.64 -1.00 -12.02
C TYR A 132 2.53 -0.59 -13.01
N VAL A 133 2.58 -1.10 -14.25
CA VAL A 133 1.62 -0.83 -15.34
C VAL A 133 0.91 -2.08 -15.85
N ALA A 134 1.00 -3.21 -15.11
CA ALA A 134 0.37 -4.47 -15.48
C ALA A 134 -1.13 -4.32 -15.78
N ASN A 135 -1.85 -3.51 -15.00
CA ASN A 135 -3.28 -3.27 -15.21
C ASN A 135 -3.60 -2.66 -16.57
N TRP A 136 -2.78 -1.70 -17.03
CA TRP A 136 -2.93 -1.09 -18.36
C TRP A 136 -2.62 -2.09 -19.45
N ARG A 137 -1.56 -2.88 -19.28
CA ARG A 137 -1.21 -3.96 -20.19
C ARG A 137 -2.37 -4.95 -20.34
N PHE A 138 -2.94 -5.43 -19.24
CA PHE A 138 -4.05 -6.37 -19.26
C PHE A 138 -5.29 -5.78 -19.93
N TYR A 139 -5.58 -4.50 -19.68
CA TYR A 139 -6.66 -3.78 -20.36
C TYR A 139 -6.45 -3.78 -21.88
N PHE A 140 -5.26 -3.40 -22.36
CA PHE A 140 -4.96 -3.39 -23.79
C PHE A 140 -4.84 -4.80 -24.40
N ALA A 141 -4.51 -5.81 -23.61
CA ALA A 141 -4.50 -7.22 -23.99
C ALA A 141 -5.91 -7.86 -24.01
N GLY A 142 -6.97 -7.09 -23.75
CA GLY A 142 -8.36 -7.56 -23.78
C GLY A 142 -8.81 -8.30 -22.52
N THR A 143 -7.97 -8.39 -21.48
CA THR A 143 -8.32 -8.98 -20.18
C THR A 143 -8.88 -7.87 -19.27
N SER A 144 -10.18 -7.59 -19.42
CA SER A 144 -10.84 -6.54 -18.63
C SER A 144 -11.08 -6.99 -17.18
N TYR A 145 -10.63 -6.22 -16.20
CA TYR A 145 -11.07 -6.35 -14.80
C TYR A 145 -12.59 -6.29 -14.65
N GLY A 146 -13.25 -5.61 -15.59
CA GLY A 146 -14.69 -5.56 -15.70
C GLY A 146 -15.32 -6.94 -15.85
N SER A 147 -14.69 -7.97 -16.45
CA SER A 147 -15.32 -9.28 -16.58
C SER A 147 -15.49 -10.04 -15.26
N LEU A 148 -14.75 -9.65 -14.20
CA LEU A 148 -14.88 -10.21 -12.85
C LEU A 148 -16.04 -9.59 -12.05
N PHE A 149 -16.52 -8.41 -12.46
CA PHE A 149 -17.58 -7.63 -11.79
C PHE A 149 -18.75 -7.24 -12.71
N ALA A 150 -18.63 -7.46 -14.01
CA ALA A 150 -19.66 -7.21 -14.99
C ALA A 150 -20.68 -8.31 -14.86
N ALA A 151 -21.92 -7.91 -14.55
CA ALA A 151 -23.06 -8.76 -14.80
C ALA A 151 -22.94 -9.30 -16.25
N PRO A 152 -23.13 -10.61 -16.47
CA PRO A 152 -23.13 -11.16 -17.82
C PRO A 152 -24.06 -10.34 -18.71
N SER A 153 -23.67 -10.17 -19.98
CA SER A 153 -24.48 -9.40 -20.93
C SER A 153 -25.90 -9.98 -20.92
N PRO A 154 -26.95 -9.15 -20.85
CA PRO A 154 -28.33 -9.63 -20.95
C PRO A 154 -28.61 -10.43 -22.24
N LEU A 155 -27.70 -10.37 -23.23
CA LEU A 155 -27.76 -11.07 -24.51
C LEU A 155 -26.76 -12.23 -24.65
N GLN A 156 -26.09 -12.65 -23.57
CA GLN A 156 -25.04 -13.67 -23.64
C GLN A 156 -25.54 -15.09 -24.00
N HIS A 157 -26.87 -15.28 -24.08
CA HIS A 157 -27.53 -16.52 -24.50
C HIS A 157 -28.50 -16.33 -25.68
N PHE A 158 -28.33 -15.28 -26.50
CA PHE A 158 -29.00 -15.20 -27.80
C PHE A 158 -28.17 -15.82 -28.91
#